data_AF-A0A373DH68-F1
#
_entry.id   AF-A0A373DH68-F1
#
_cell.length_a   1.000
_cell.length_b   1.000
_cell.length_c   1.000
_cell.angle_alpha   90.00
_cell.angle_beta   90.00
_cell.angle_gamma   90.00
#
_symmetry.space_group_name_H-M   'P 1'
#
loop_
_entity.id
_entity.type
_entity.pdbx_description
1 polymer ?
#
loop_
_entity_poly.entity_id
_entity_poly.type
_entity_poly.pdbx_seq_one_letter_code
_entity_poly.pdbx_strand_id
1 'polypeptide(L)'
;MVKLSLTNKRHHKTERSCRWAANLSNKRRMTMKRSNRLVARSAVALSLAASLTACGTASSTTTTAASSEAATETASETEAASTTENVGEDVWLPYNENLEKKRDDRDATGKNGAVASCNWYASKAGLEILKEGGNAFDAAAAVAYTLGVAEPYFSGLGGGGFMTIYSAKDDKVSVLDFRETAPAAANAQMWLDENGKMEQFSLDGVNNLGDKSVIGGLSVAVPGEVAGFEYLLDNYGSDAVSRQQIFQPAIDTANNGYVVGVTFKEELDSEYTGIAANETLSNIYLDESGLPYEVGDVIKNPDLAKTLQLIADGGKDAFYTGDMAQAMVDAVAAWGGNMTMETLQITK
;
A
#
# COMPACT_ATOMS: atom_id res chain seq x y z
N MET A 1 27.13 -13.43 -38.03
CA MET A 1 28.37 -14.07 -37.53
C MET A 1 29.37 -12.98 -37.15
N VAL A 2 29.35 -12.50 -35.90
CA VAL A 2 30.44 -11.77 -35.23
C VAL A 2 30.34 -12.10 -33.74
N LYS A 3 31.47 -12.49 -33.15
CA LYS A 3 31.63 -13.09 -31.82
C LYS A 3 32.64 -12.22 -31.06
N LEU A 4 32.28 -11.65 -29.92
CA LEU A 4 33.18 -10.97 -28.96
C LEU A 4 32.38 -10.71 -27.67
N SER A 5 32.90 -10.74 -26.45
CA SER A 5 34.03 -11.39 -25.77
C SER A 5 33.77 -11.05 -24.30
N LEU A 6 33.65 -12.05 -23.44
CA LEU A 6 33.44 -11.86 -22.01
C LEU A 6 34.72 -11.33 -21.36
N THR A 7 34.66 -10.14 -20.75
CA THR A 7 35.61 -9.75 -19.70
C THR A 7 34.85 -9.31 -18.46
N ASN A 8 34.99 -10.16 -17.44
CA ASN A 8 34.42 -10.05 -16.11
C ASN A 8 35.17 -8.94 -15.32
N LYS A 9 34.48 -7.87 -14.91
CA LYS A 9 34.95 -6.97 -13.85
C LYS A 9 33.84 -6.83 -12.80
N ARG A 10 34.17 -7.35 -11.61
CA ARG A 10 33.36 -7.40 -10.39
C ARG A 10 32.87 -6.00 -9.96
N HIS A 11 31.58 -5.88 -9.65
CA HIS A 11 31.02 -4.76 -8.90
C HIS A 11 30.76 -5.17 -7.44
N HIS A 12 31.57 -4.62 -6.53
CA HIS A 12 31.56 -4.89 -5.08
C HIS A 12 30.73 -3.89 -4.25
N LYS A 13 29.80 -3.14 -4.86
CA LYS A 13 29.05 -2.06 -4.16
C LYS A 13 27.57 -2.37 -3.90
N THR A 14 26.93 -3.24 -4.68
CA THR A 14 25.49 -3.57 -4.52
C THR A 14 25.20 -4.56 -3.38
N GLU A 15 26.17 -5.39 -2.97
CA GLU A 15 25.98 -6.35 -1.86
C GLU A 15 25.92 -5.69 -0.46
N ARG A 16 26.43 -4.44 -0.30
CA ARG A 16 26.46 -3.78 1.01
C ARG A 16 25.11 -3.18 1.42
N SER A 17 24.34 -2.66 0.47
CA SER A 17 23.03 -2.07 0.76
C SER A 17 21.98 -3.12 1.11
N CYS A 18 21.93 -4.25 0.38
CA CYS A 18 21.05 -5.37 0.74
C CYS A 18 21.41 -6.02 2.08
N ARG A 19 22.72 -6.10 2.42
CA ARG A 19 23.17 -6.57 3.74
C ARG A 19 22.82 -5.61 4.88
N TRP A 20 22.63 -4.32 4.61
CA TRP A 20 22.25 -3.34 5.63
C TRP A 20 20.76 -3.42 5.97
N ALA A 21 19.89 -3.47 4.95
CA ALA A 21 18.45 -3.67 5.12
C ALA A 21 18.12 -5.01 5.80
N ALA A 22 18.78 -6.11 5.38
CA ALA A 22 18.61 -7.42 6.01
C ALA A 22 19.07 -7.45 7.48
N ASN A 23 20.12 -6.70 7.85
CA ASN A 23 20.58 -6.62 9.24
C ASN A 23 19.66 -5.80 10.14
N LEU A 24 18.99 -4.77 9.61
CA LEU A 24 17.99 -3.99 10.36
C LEU A 24 16.74 -4.82 10.66
N SER A 25 16.24 -5.56 9.65
CA SER A 25 15.14 -6.52 9.82
C SER A 25 15.48 -7.60 10.84
N ASN A 26 16.68 -8.19 10.77
CA ASN A 26 17.10 -9.23 11.73
C ASN A 26 17.29 -8.69 13.15
N LYS A 27 17.76 -7.44 13.30
CA LYS A 27 17.87 -6.78 14.61
C LYS A 27 16.48 -6.55 15.22
N ARG A 28 15.51 -6.03 14.45
CA ARG A 28 14.11 -5.85 14.90
C ARG A 28 13.47 -7.18 15.32
N ARG A 29 13.71 -8.26 14.56
CA ARG A 29 13.20 -9.62 14.85
C ARG A 29 13.80 -10.22 16.13
N MET A 30 15.07 -9.92 16.44
CA MET A 30 15.72 -10.40 17.66
C MET A 30 15.30 -9.64 18.93
N THR A 31 15.06 -8.33 18.85
CA THR A 31 14.51 -7.55 19.97
C THR A 31 13.10 -8.00 20.32
N MET A 32 12.25 -8.24 19.31
CA MET A 32 10.88 -8.70 19.51
C MET A 32 10.80 -10.11 20.15
N LYS A 33 11.67 -11.04 19.74
CA LYS A 33 11.77 -12.39 20.35
C LYS A 33 12.26 -12.36 21.81
N ARG A 34 13.05 -11.36 22.22
CA ARG A 34 13.50 -11.22 23.62
C ARG A 34 12.38 -10.67 24.52
N SER A 35 11.56 -9.75 24.02
CA SER A 35 10.42 -9.19 24.77
C SER A 35 9.34 -10.23 25.04
N ASN A 36 9.01 -11.10 24.07
CA ASN A 36 7.99 -12.15 24.24
C ASN A 36 8.40 -13.28 25.20
N ARG A 37 9.69 -13.46 25.50
CA ARG A 37 10.13 -14.45 26.50
C ARG A 37 9.95 -13.99 27.95
N LEU A 38 9.71 -12.70 28.18
CA LEU A 38 9.50 -12.13 29.52
C LEU A 38 8.02 -12.11 29.95
N VAL A 39 7.08 -12.23 29.01
CA VAL A 39 5.62 -12.18 29.32
C VAL A 39 5.02 -13.58 29.55
N ALA A 40 5.68 -14.66 29.14
CA ALA A 40 5.15 -16.03 29.23
C ALA A 40 5.46 -16.76 30.56
N ARG A 41 5.58 -16.05 31.69
CA ARG A 41 5.77 -16.65 33.03
C ARG A 41 4.99 -15.90 34.11
N SER A 42 3.66 -15.98 34.10
CA SER A 42 2.80 -15.78 35.29
C SER A 42 1.34 -16.11 34.96
N ALA A 43 0.94 -17.38 35.08
CA ALA A 43 -0.46 -17.77 35.25
C ALA A 43 -0.53 -19.22 35.74
N VAL A 44 -0.47 -19.42 37.06
CA VAL A 44 -0.85 -20.69 37.71
C VAL A 44 -1.60 -20.37 39.00
N ALA A 45 -2.86 -20.82 39.02
CA ALA A 45 -3.72 -21.19 40.16
C ALA A 45 -4.01 -20.18 41.27
N LEU A 46 -5.31 -19.93 41.50
CA LEU A 46 -5.99 -20.40 42.73
C LEU A 46 -7.51 -20.29 42.59
N SER A 47 -8.19 -21.44 42.64
CA SER A 47 -9.61 -21.58 42.93
C SER A 47 -9.77 -22.01 44.40
N LEU A 48 -10.56 -21.28 45.17
CA LEU A 48 -11.02 -21.73 46.49
C LEU A 48 -12.42 -21.16 46.78
N ALA A 49 -13.30 -22.09 47.15
CA ALA A 49 -14.70 -21.90 47.47
C ALA A 49 -14.90 -21.26 48.86
N ALA A 50 -16.01 -20.52 49.01
CA ALA A 50 -16.68 -20.34 50.29
C ALA A 50 -18.17 -20.05 50.06
N SER A 51 -19.00 -21.01 50.47
CA SER A 51 -20.44 -20.88 50.70
C SER A 51 -20.68 -20.70 52.20
N LEU A 52 -21.69 -19.91 52.59
CA LEU A 52 -22.56 -20.06 53.78
C LEU A 52 -23.56 -18.87 53.90
N THR A 53 -24.87 -19.21 53.74
CA THR A 53 -26.07 -18.84 54.54
C THR A 53 -26.46 -17.34 54.74
N ALA A 54 -27.73 -16.89 54.79
CA ALA A 54 -29.03 -17.53 55.03
C ALA A 54 -30.26 -16.63 54.69
N CYS A 55 -31.41 -17.29 54.51
CA CYS A 55 -32.81 -16.94 54.87
C CYS A 55 -33.63 -15.89 54.09
N GLY A 56 -34.76 -16.38 53.54
CA GLY A 56 -35.94 -15.61 53.12
C GLY A 56 -37.06 -16.49 52.54
N THR A 57 -38.04 -16.81 53.37
CA THR A 57 -39.22 -17.69 53.26
C THR A 57 -40.09 -17.72 51.99
N ALA A 58 -40.37 -18.94 51.52
CA ALA A 58 -41.64 -19.59 51.13
C ALA A 58 -42.79 -18.82 50.43
N SER A 59 -43.23 -19.35 49.28
CA SER A 59 -44.59 -19.92 49.14
C SER A 59 -44.72 -20.84 47.92
N SER A 60 -45.65 -21.79 48.03
CA SER A 60 -45.87 -23.01 47.26
C SER A 60 -46.70 -22.84 45.98
N THR A 61 -46.42 -23.65 44.94
CA THR A 61 -47.42 -24.52 44.28
C THR A 61 -46.80 -25.59 43.40
N THR A 62 -47.41 -26.77 43.48
CA THR A 62 -47.06 -28.05 42.86
C THR A 62 -47.69 -28.19 41.49
N THR A 63 -46.95 -28.63 40.45
CA THR A 63 -47.50 -29.55 39.43
C THR A 63 -46.43 -30.29 38.62
N THR A 64 -46.48 -31.62 38.75
CA THR A 64 -46.28 -32.69 37.74
C THR A 64 -45.04 -32.75 36.83
N ALA A 65 -44.38 -33.90 36.94
CA ALA A 65 -43.31 -34.42 36.10
C ALA A 65 -43.75 -34.80 34.66
N ALA A 66 -42.82 -34.65 33.72
CA ALA A 66 -42.67 -35.54 32.57
C ALA A 66 -41.22 -35.53 32.08
N SER A 67 -40.71 -36.72 31.80
CA SER A 67 -39.37 -37.10 31.33
C SER A 67 -39.21 -37.00 29.82
N SER A 68 -38.03 -36.58 29.32
CA SER A 68 -37.36 -37.14 28.12
C SER A 68 -35.95 -36.53 28.03
N GLU A 69 -34.92 -37.32 28.27
CA GLU A 69 -33.96 -37.83 27.26
C GLU A 69 -32.92 -36.82 26.79
N ALA A 70 -31.67 -37.24 26.97
CA ALA A 70 -30.46 -36.57 26.56
C ALA A 70 -30.30 -36.60 25.04
N ALA A 71 -29.88 -35.48 24.46
CA ALA A 71 -29.22 -35.44 23.17
C ALA A 71 -28.05 -34.46 23.25
N THR A 72 -26.86 -35.00 23.02
CA THR A 72 -25.57 -34.34 22.94
C THR A 72 -25.57 -33.44 21.70
N GLU A 73 -25.55 -32.12 21.88
CA GLU A 73 -25.28 -31.19 20.78
C GLU A 73 -23.78 -30.94 20.68
N THR A 74 -23.21 -31.50 19.61
CA THR A 74 -21.87 -31.23 19.12
C THR A 74 -21.76 -29.75 18.74
N ALA A 75 -20.83 -29.03 19.37
CA ALA A 75 -20.49 -27.67 18.98
C ALA A 75 -19.95 -27.66 17.54
N SER A 76 -20.68 -27.00 16.64
CA SER A 76 -20.24 -26.67 15.29
C SER A 76 -19.17 -25.58 15.39
N GLU A 77 -17.96 -25.89 14.93
CA GLU A 77 -16.96 -24.89 14.57
C GLU A 77 -17.59 -23.93 13.57
N THR A 78 -17.54 -22.63 13.88
CA THR A 78 -17.96 -21.58 12.95
C THR A 78 -16.78 -21.35 12.01
N GLU A 79 -16.88 -21.94 10.82
CA GLU A 79 -15.99 -21.66 9.70
C GLU A 79 -16.14 -20.17 9.35
N ALA A 80 -15.05 -19.41 9.46
CA ALA A 80 -15.01 -18.02 9.07
C ALA A 80 -15.34 -17.94 7.58
N ALA A 81 -16.47 -17.31 7.26
CA ALA A 81 -16.90 -17.10 5.88
C ALA A 81 -15.95 -16.11 5.22
N SER A 82 -14.94 -16.64 4.51
CA SER A 82 -14.14 -15.89 3.55
C SER A 82 -15.07 -15.36 2.47
N THR A 83 -15.34 -14.06 2.49
CA THR A 83 -16.02 -13.35 1.39
C THR A 83 -15.08 -13.25 0.20
N THR A 84 -14.92 -14.35 -0.56
CA THR A 84 -14.31 -14.28 -1.88
C THR A 84 -15.29 -13.57 -2.81
N GLU A 85 -15.28 -12.24 -2.79
CA GLU A 85 -15.79 -11.48 -3.92
C GLU A 85 -14.99 -11.90 -5.16
N ASN A 86 -15.67 -12.45 -6.17
CA ASN A 86 -15.03 -12.98 -7.37
C ASN A 86 -14.31 -11.87 -8.13
N VAL A 87 -13.00 -11.83 -8.00
CA VAL A 87 -12.12 -11.09 -8.90
C VAL A 87 -12.19 -11.79 -10.26
N GLY A 88 -12.38 -11.03 -11.34
CA GLY A 88 -12.74 -11.57 -12.67
C GLY A 88 -11.89 -12.77 -13.13
N GLU A 89 -12.49 -13.68 -13.91
CA GLU A 89 -11.93 -15.00 -14.27
C GLU A 89 -10.52 -15.00 -14.90
N ASP A 90 -10.03 -13.84 -15.36
CA ASP A 90 -8.73 -13.68 -16.03
C ASP A 90 -7.58 -13.17 -15.13
N VAL A 91 -7.76 -13.04 -13.82
CA VAL A 91 -6.71 -12.52 -12.92
C VAL A 91 -5.63 -13.56 -12.64
N TRP A 92 -4.37 -13.20 -12.91
CA TRP A 92 -3.22 -13.99 -12.45
C TRP A 92 -2.97 -13.71 -10.97
N LEU A 93 -3.03 -14.75 -10.14
CA LEU A 93 -2.84 -14.63 -8.69
C LEU A 93 -1.35 -14.70 -8.31
N PRO A 94 -0.86 -13.79 -7.44
CA PRO A 94 0.53 -13.78 -6.98
C PRO A 94 0.86 -14.84 -5.92
N TYR A 95 -0.05 -15.80 -5.69
CA TYR A 95 0.08 -16.88 -4.72
C TYR A 95 -0.44 -18.22 -5.27
N ASN A 96 -0.01 -19.33 -4.66
CA ASN A 96 -0.46 -20.68 -4.99
C ASN A 96 -1.68 -21.10 -4.13
N GLU A 97 -2.17 -22.33 -4.30
CA GLU A 97 -3.28 -22.89 -3.53
C GLU A 97 -3.06 -22.93 -2.01
N ASN A 98 -1.81 -22.82 -1.54
CA ASN A 98 -1.46 -22.76 -0.12
C ASN A 98 -1.29 -21.31 0.39
N LEU A 99 -1.68 -20.31 -0.41
CA LEU A 99 -1.50 -18.88 -0.12
C LEU A 99 -0.03 -18.45 0.03
N GLU A 100 0.89 -19.21 -0.57
CA GLU A 100 2.31 -18.90 -0.59
C GLU A 100 2.70 -18.18 -1.88
N LYS A 101 3.75 -17.37 -1.82
CA LYS A 101 4.20 -16.54 -2.95
C LYS A 101 4.52 -17.40 -4.18
N LYS A 102 3.80 -17.17 -5.28
CA LYS A 102 4.01 -17.87 -6.56
C LYS A 102 5.32 -17.38 -7.21
N ARG A 103 6.18 -18.31 -7.63
CA ARG A 103 7.53 -18.03 -8.18
C ARG A 103 7.74 -18.49 -9.63
N ASP A 104 6.84 -19.31 -10.14
CA ASP A 104 6.80 -19.79 -11.51
C ASP A 104 5.75 -19.02 -12.33
N ASP A 105 5.71 -19.28 -13.64
CA ASP A 105 4.68 -18.74 -14.54
C ASP A 105 4.61 -17.20 -14.48
N ARG A 106 5.79 -16.56 -14.48
CA ARG A 106 5.97 -15.09 -14.43
C ARG A 106 6.66 -14.53 -15.67
N ASP A 107 7.04 -15.39 -16.61
CA ASP A 107 7.66 -14.99 -17.86
C ASP A 107 6.63 -14.85 -18.98
N ALA A 108 6.93 -13.98 -19.94
CA ALA A 108 6.10 -13.76 -21.12
C ALA A 108 6.99 -13.48 -22.33
N THR A 109 6.49 -13.80 -23.52
CA THR A 109 7.15 -13.47 -24.79
C THR A 109 6.17 -12.79 -25.74
N GLY A 110 6.67 -11.85 -26.54
CA GLY A 110 5.87 -11.08 -27.48
C GLY A 110 6.72 -10.62 -28.67
N LYS A 111 6.08 -10.36 -29.81
CA LYS A 111 6.76 -9.89 -31.04
C LYS A 111 6.68 -8.38 -31.24
N ASN A 112 5.65 -7.74 -30.68
CA ASN A 112 5.29 -6.36 -30.99
C ASN A 112 5.52 -5.41 -29.81
N GLY A 113 5.74 -5.93 -28.60
CA GLY A 113 5.91 -5.18 -27.38
C GLY A 113 5.91 -6.11 -26.17
N ALA A 114 6.36 -5.59 -25.03
CA ALA A 114 6.32 -6.26 -23.74
C ALA A 114 6.16 -5.21 -22.63
N VAL A 115 5.44 -5.58 -21.57
CA VAL A 115 5.29 -4.78 -20.36
C VAL A 115 5.63 -5.69 -19.19
N ALA A 116 6.42 -5.18 -18.25
CA ALA A 116 6.77 -5.91 -17.03
C ALA A 116 6.70 -4.95 -15.84
N SER A 117 5.94 -5.31 -14.82
CA SER A 117 5.90 -4.62 -13.52
C SER A 117 5.79 -5.65 -12.39
N CYS A 118 5.87 -5.19 -11.14
CA CYS A 118 5.73 -6.02 -9.95
C CYS A 118 4.31 -6.57 -9.74
N ASN A 119 3.31 -5.96 -10.38
CA ASN A 119 1.90 -6.26 -10.20
C ASN A 119 1.23 -6.71 -11.52
N TRP A 120 0.32 -7.69 -11.42
CA TRP A 120 -0.40 -8.18 -12.60
C TRP A 120 -1.36 -7.13 -13.19
N TYR A 121 -2.13 -6.43 -12.36
CA TYR A 121 -3.09 -5.41 -12.81
C TYR A 121 -2.37 -4.33 -13.62
N ALA A 122 -1.23 -3.85 -13.12
CA ALA A 122 -0.44 -2.84 -13.79
C ALA A 122 0.21 -3.34 -15.10
N SER A 123 0.74 -4.57 -15.10
CA SER A 123 1.30 -5.16 -16.33
C SER A 123 0.23 -5.35 -17.40
N LYS A 124 -0.99 -5.76 -17.00
CA LYS A 124 -2.16 -5.88 -17.88
C LYS A 124 -2.57 -4.52 -18.43
N ALA A 125 -2.67 -3.49 -17.58
CA ALA A 125 -3.02 -2.13 -17.99
C ALA A 125 -2.09 -1.61 -19.10
N GLY A 126 -0.77 -1.69 -18.91
CA GLY A 126 0.19 -1.27 -19.94
C GLY A 126 0.08 -2.12 -21.22
N LEU A 127 -0.14 -3.43 -21.10
CA LEU A 127 -0.29 -4.31 -22.25
C LEU A 127 -1.57 -3.98 -23.06
N GLU A 128 -2.67 -3.64 -22.40
CA GLU A 128 -3.92 -3.22 -23.04
C GLU A 128 -3.72 -1.91 -23.79
N ILE A 129 -3.04 -0.92 -23.21
CA ILE A 129 -2.68 0.31 -23.91
C ILE A 129 -1.83 0.05 -25.16
N LEU A 130 -0.83 -0.84 -25.09
CA LEU A 130 -0.07 -1.23 -26.28
C LEU A 130 -0.94 -1.91 -27.35
N LYS A 131 -1.92 -2.73 -26.94
CA LYS A 131 -2.87 -3.39 -27.86
C LYS A 131 -3.84 -2.40 -28.52
N GLU A 132 -4.20 -1.33 -27.82
CA GLU A 132 -5.03 -0.24 -28.32
C GLU A 132 -4.28 0.70 -29.28
N GLY A 133 -2.97 0.50 -29.46
CA GLY A 133 -2.13 1.27 -30.38
C GLY A 133 -1.31 2.36 -29.69
N GLY A 134 -1.39 2.46 -28.35
CA GLY A 134 -0.50 3.29 -27.55
C GLY A 134 0.96 2.88 -27.69
N ASN A 135 1.87 3.80 -27.41
CA ASN A 135 3.31 3.53 -27.41
C ASN A 135 3.79 3.15 -25.99
N ALA A 136 5.11 2.94 -25.84
CA ALA A 136 5.71 2.56 -24.56
C ALA A 136 5.51 3.62 -23.45
N PHE A 137 5.34 4.89 -23.80
CA PHE A 137 5.15 6.01 -22.87
C PHE A 137 3.71 6.06 -22.36
N ASP A 138 2.73 5.88 -23.25
CA ASP A 138 1.32 5.74 -22.85
C ASP A 138 1.14 4.52 -21.92
N ALA A 139 1.76 3.39 -22.29
CA ALA A 139 1.72 2.17 -21.49
C ALA A 139 2.42 2.34 -20.13
N ALA A 140 3.54 3.06 -20.07
CA ALA A 140 4.23 3.35 -18.81
C ALA A 140 3.37 4.21 -17.86
N ALA A 141 2.62 5.18 -18.39
CA ALA A 141 1.68 5.97 -17.59
C ALA A 141 0.56 5.11 -17.01
N ALA A 142 -0.08 4.25 -17.81
CA ALA A 142 -1.12 3.35 -17.32
C ALA A 142 -0.61 2.36 -16.26
N VAL A 143 0.61 1.84 -16.44
CA VAL A 143 1.29 1.00 -15.44
C VAL A 143 1.47 1.76 -14.13
N ALA A 144 2.01 2.98 -14.17
CA ALA A 144 2.32 3.75 -12.96
C ALA A 144 1.06 4.11 -12.16
N TYR A 145 0.02 4.61 -12.83
CA TYR A 145 -1.25 4.92 -12.16
C TYR A 145 -1.91 3.66 -11.58
N THR A 146 -1.83 2.52 -12.27
CA THR A 146 -2.38 1.25 -11.76
C THR A 146 -1.56 0.69 -10.59
N LEU A 147 -0.22 0.83 -10.61
CA LEU A 147 0.64 0.48 -9.47
C LEU A 147 0.30 1.32 -8.24
N GLY A 148 0.01 2.62 -8.42
CA GLY A 148 -0.43 3.49 -7.33
C GLY A 148 -1.71 3.04 -6.64
N VAL A 149 -2.50 2.17 -7.27
CA VAL A 149 -3.72 1.57 -6.71
C VAL A 149 -3.43 0.19 -6.11
N ALA A 150 -2.82 -0.70 -6.90
CA ALA A 150 -2.69 -2.13 -6.56
C ALA A 150 -1.44 -2.46 -5.71
N GLU A 151 -0.47 -1.55 -5.61
CA GLU A 151 0.70 -1.63 -4.72
C GLU A 151 0.94 -0.29 -3.98
N PRO A 152 -0.02 0.17 -3.15
CA PRO A 152 -0.01 1.51 -2.58
C PRO A 152 1.12 1.76 -1.57
N TYR A 153 1.84 0.70 -1.17
CA TYR A 153 2.96 0.74 -0.24
C TYR A 153 4.32 1.03 -0.91
N PHE A 154 4.39 1.05 -2.25
CA PHE A 154 5.65 1.31 -2.98
C PHE A 154 5.67 2.61 -3.78
N SER A 155 4.57 2.96 -4.45
CA SER A 155 4.50 4.10 -5.37
C SER A 155 3.09 4.66 -5.45
N GLY A 156 2.93 5.88 -5.95
CA GLY A 156 1.62 6.45 -6.23
C GLY A 156 1.64 7.97 -6.40
N LEU A 157 0.46 8.55 -6.54
CA LEU A 157 0.25 9.98 -6.83
C LEU A 157 0.95 10.92 -5.83
N GLY A 158 1.10 10.49 -4.56
CA GLY A 158 1.75 11.26 -3.50
C GLY A 158 3.28 11.21 -3.50
N GLY A 159 3.91 10.52 -4.45
CA GLY A 159 5.36 10.36 -4.53
C GLY A 159 6.01 11.06 -5.73
N GLY A 160 7.08 10.48 -6.23
CA GLY A 160 7.81 10.91 -7.41
C GLY A 160 8.89 9.90 -7.80
N GLY A 161 9.66 10.19 -8.85
CA GLY A 161 10.58 9.20 -9.39
C GLY A 161 11.45 9.68 -10.53
N PHE A 162 11.97 8.70 -11.27
CA PHE A 162 12.82 8.91 -12.43
C PHE A 162 12.42 7.95 -13.55
N MET A 163 12.45 8.41 -14.79
CA MET A 163 12.24 7.57 -15.96
C MET A 163 13.42 7.68 -16.91
N THR A 164 14.06 6.54 -17.21
CA THR A 164 15.04 6.48 -18.30
C THR A 164 14.31 6.18 -19.60
N ILE A 165 14.38 7.11 -20.54
CA ILE A 165 13.62 7.12 -21.78
C ILE A 165 14.57 6.86 -22.95
N TYR A 166 14.19 5.95 -23.84
CA TYR A 166 14.72 5.90 -25.19
C TYR A 166 13.61 6.24 -26.18
N SER A 167 13.74 7.35 -26.88
CA SER A 167 12.84 7.73 -27.98
C SER A 167 13.42 7.25 -29.30
N ALA A 168 12.78 6.26 -29.91
CA ALA A 168 13.17 5.78 -31.24
C ALA A 168 12.92 6.83 -32.34
N LYS A 169 11.94 7.70 -32.14
CA LYS A 169 11.63 8.82 -33.06
C LYS A 169 12.79 9.82 -33.11
N ASP A 170 13.39 10.10 -31.96
CA ASP A 170 14.45 11.10 -31.82
C ASP A 170 15.86 10.48 -31.78
N ASP A 171 15.97 9.14 -31.80
CA ASP A 171 17.19 8.36 -31.60
C ASP A 171 18.00 8.84 -30.36
N LYS A 172 17.28 9.05 -29.24
CA LYS A 172 17.83 9.72 -28.06
C LYS A 172 17.49 8.99 -26.77
N VAL A 173 18.48 8.91 -25.89
CA VAL A 173 18.29 8.55 -24.48
C VAL A 173 18.22 9.82 -23.62
N SER A 174 17.21 9.89 -22.76
CA SER A 174 16.99 10.97 -21.79
C SER A 174 16.65 10.38 -20.42
N VAL A 175 16.76 11.19 -19.38
CA VAL A 175 16.20 10.89 -18.06
C VAL A 175 15.21 11.98 -17.71
N LEU A 176 13.99 11.60 -17.39
CA LEU A 176 12.99 12.47 -16.79
C LEU A 176 13.09 12.34 -15.28
N ASP A 177 13.36 13.46 -14.61
CA ASP A 177 13.40 13.57 -13.16
C ASP A 177 12.13 14.27 -12.69
N PHE A 178 11.32 13.54 -11.94
CA PHE A 178 10.10 14.01 -11.30
C PHE A 178 10.13 13.61 -9.81
N ARG A 179 11.33 13.66 -9.22
CA ARG A 179 11.55 13.41 -7.80
C ARG A 179 10.85 14.47 -6.96
N GLU A 180 10.37 14.06 -5.80
CA GLU A 180 9.77 14.96 -4.83
C GLU A 180 10.77 16.04 -4.40
N THR A 181 10.27 17.25 -4.18
CA THR A 181 11.09 18.39 -3.72
C THR A 181 10.76 18.76 -2.29
N ALA A 182 11.76 19.18 -1.53
CA ALA A 182 11.53 19.64 -0.16
C ALA A 182 10.64 20.90 -0.18
N PRO A 183 9.64 21.01 0.72
CA PRO A 183 8.82 22.22 0.79
C PRO A 183 9.67 23.47 1.07
N ALA A 184 9.20 24.66 0.67
CA ALA A 184 9.96 25.89 0.83
C ALA A 184 10.30 26.22 2.30
N ALA A 185 9.49 25.73 3.24
CA ALA A 185 9.69 25.88 4.67
C ALA A 185 10.63 24.82 5.29
N ALA A 186 11.11 23.84 4.51
CA ALA A 186 11.99 22.78 5.00
C ALA A 186 13.38 23.31 5.39
N ASN A 187 13.94 22.77 6.47
CA ASN A 187 15.29 23.09 6.91
C ASN A 187 15.95 21.88 7.61
N ALA A 188 17.28 21.93 7.76
CA ALA A 188 18.06 20.80 8.28
C ALA A 188 17.73 20.38 9.73
N GLN A 189 17.05 21.23 10.50
CA GLN A 189 16.72 20.99 11.91
C GLN A 189 15.25 20.59 12.11
N MET A 190 14.42 20.55 11.06
CA MET A 190 12.97 20.42 11.19
C MET A 190 12.52 19.12 11.88
N TRP A 191 13.35 18.08 11.90
CA TRP A 191 13.05 16.80 12.55
C TRP A 191 13.76 16.59 13.89
N LEU A 192 14.54 17.57 14.37
CA LEU A 192 15.37 17.41 15.56
C LEU A 192 14.78 18.14 16.78
N ASP A 193 14.97 17.54 17.95
CA ASP A 193 14.64 18.15 19.23
C ASP A 193 15.66 19.23 19.62
N GLU A 194 15.43 19.90 20.75
CA GLU A 194 16.33 20.90 21.33
C GLU A 194 17.76 20.39 21.61
N ASN A 195 17.94 19.06 21.70
CA ASN A 195 19.22 18.40 21.92
C ASN A 195 19.86 17.88 20.62
N GLY A 196 19.25 18.16 19.46
CA GLY A 196 19.72 17.72 18.15
C GLY A 196 19.47 16.22 17.87
N LYS A 197 18.50 15.59 18.54
CA LYS A 197 18.12 14.18 18.31
C LYS A 197 16.85 14.10 17.46
N MET A 198 16.75 13.05 16.65
CA MET A 198 15.56 12.78 15.84
C MET A 198 14.32 12.66 16.73
N GLU A 199 13.34 13.54 16.50
CA GLU A 199 12.05 13.50 17.18
C GLU A 199 11.21 12.32 16.69
N GLN A 200 10.43 11.75 17.61
CA GLN A 200 9.43 10.74 17.28
C GLN A 200 8.09 11.41 16.95
N PHE A 201 7.40 10.87 15.96
CA PHE A 201 6.03 11.22 15.63
C PHE A 201 5.06 10.55 16.60
N SER A 202 4.06 11.31 17.03
CA SER A 202 2.97 10.86 17.89
C SER A 202 1.67 11.51 17.37
N LEU A 203 0.57 10.77 17.43
CA LEU A 203 -0.75 11.26 17.03
C LEU A 203 -1.82 10.70 17.98
N ASP A 204 -2.78 11.53 18.38
CA ASP A 204 -3.99 11.13 19.13
C ASP A 204 -3.72 10.22 20.34
N GLY A 205 -2.66 10.54 21.08
CA GLY A 205 -2.26 9.80 22.29
C GLY A 205 -1.46 8.52 22.03
N VAL A 206 -1.28 8.12 20.76
CA VAL A 206 -0.36 7.05 20.36
C VAL A 206 1.04 7.66 20.19
N ASN A 207 1.96 7.25 21.06
CA ASN A 207 3.31 7.80 21.13
C ASN A 207 4.32 6.92 20.39
N ASN A 208 5.34 7.56 19.81
CA ASN A 208 6.48 6.89 19.17
C ASN A 208 6.07 5.98 18.00
N LEU A 209 5.25 6.50 17.09
CA LEU A 209 4.87 5.80 15.87
C LEU A 209 6.07 5.61 14.93
N GLY A 210 7.06 6.51 14.99
CA GLY A 210 8.32 6.41 14.24
C GLY A 210 9.05 7.74 14.20
N ASP A 211 10.16 7.81 13.47
CA ASP A 211 10.91 9.06 13.28
C ASP A 211 10.04 10.09 12.50
N LYS A 212 10.04 11.37 12.90
CA LYS A 212 9.32 12.45 12.20
C LYS A 212 9.77 12.67 10.75
N SER A 213 10.94 12.16 10.37
CA SER A 213 11.42 12.16 8.99
C SER A 213 10.81 11.05 8.13
N VAL A 214 10.03 10.14 8.72
CA VAL A 214 9.39 9.01 8.04
C VAL A 214 7.86 9.11 8.18
N ILE A 215 7.36 9.41 9.38
CA ILE A 215 5.93 9.45 9.68
C ILE A 215 5.49 10.88 10.04
N GLY A 216 4.32 11.28 9.53
CA GLY A 216 3.70 12.58 9.77
C GLY A 216 3.81 13.52 8.58
N GLY A 217 3.07 14.64 8.64
CA GLY A 217 3.05 15.61 7.54
C GLY A 217 4.42 16.26 7.29
N LEU A 218 5.30 16.28 8.30
CA LEU A 218 6.64 16.84 8.17
C LEU A 218 7.61 15.95 7.37
N SER A 219 7.26 14.68 7.12
CA SER A 219 8.01 13.80 6.22
C SER A 219 7.57 13.93 4.76
N VAL A 220 6.49 14.66 4.48
CA VAL A 220 5.91 14.79 3.14
C VAL A 220 6.66 15.86 2.33
N ALA A 221 7.30 15.42 1.25
CA ALA A 221 7.85 16.27 0.20
C ALA A 221 6.78 16.57 -0.87
N VAL A 222 7.01 17.55 -1.73
CA VAL A 222 6.05 17.92 -2.78
C VAL A 222 6.00 16.82 -3.84
N PRO A 223 4.83 16.20 -4.10
CA PRO A 223 4.73 15.09 -5.05
C PRO A 223 5.02 15.51 -6.49
N GLY A 224 5.83 14.72 -7.20
CA GLY A 224 6.21 14.94 -8.60
C GLY A 224 5.59 13.96 -9.60
N GLU A 225 4.98 12.86 -9.15
CA GLU A 225 4.48 11.78 -10.01
C GLU A 225 3.57 12.28 -11.15
N VAL A 226 2.49 13.01 -10.81
CA VAL A 226 1.51 13.48 -11.79
C VAL A 226 2.15 14.44 -12.79
N ALA A 227 2.97 15.39 -12.33
CA ALA A 227 3.67 16.31 -13.22
C ALA A 227 4.63 15.58 -14.17
N GLY A 228 5.34 14.56 -13.68
CA GLY A 228 6.24 13.74 -14.48
C GLY A 228 5.51 12.98 -15.60
N PHE A 229 4.40 12.32 -15.27
CA PHE A 229 3.64 11.57 -16.27
C PHE A 229 2.87 12.47 -17.24
N GLU A 230 2.36 13.63 -16.81
CA GLU A 230 1.77 14.60 -17.73
C GLU A 230 2.82 15.15 -18.70
N TYR A 231 4.02 15.49 -18.22
CA TYR A 231 5.13 15.85 -19.11
C TYR A 231 5.48 14.73 -20.08
N LEU A 232 5.52 13.49 -19.61
CA LEU A 232 5.80 12.32 -20.46
C LEU A 232 4.78 12.21 -21.59
N LEU A 233 3.49 12.28 -21.27
CA LEU A 233 2.40 12.15 -22.24
C LEU A 233 2.38 13.32 -23.23
N ASP A 234 2.56 14.55 -22.76
CA ASP A 234 2.58 15.75 -23.62
C ASP A 234 3.73 15.73 -24.63
N ASN A 235 4.88 15.14 -24.28
CA ASN A 235 6.08 15.18 -25.13
C ASN A 235 6.33 13.88 -25.91
N TYR A 236 5.84 12.75 -25.40
CA TYR A 236 6.15 11.43 -25.94
C TYR A 236 4.93 10.53 -26.18
N GLY A 237 3.72 10.94 -25.78
CA GLY A 237 2.49 10.18 -26.03
C GLY A 237 2.22 9.93 -27.52
N SER A 238 1.42 8.92 -27.83
CA SER A 238 1.19 8.47 -29.22
C SER A 238 0.06 9.18 -29.97
N ASP A 239 -0.80 9.94 -29.27
CA ASP A 239 -2.11 10.42 -29.73
C ASP A 239 -3.11 9.30 -30.14
N ALA A 240 -2.73 8.03 -30.06
CA ALA A 240 -3.57 6.89 -30.46
C ALA A 240 -4.53 6.44 -29.35
N VAL A 241 -4.21 6.77 -28.09
CA VAL A 241 -5.02 6.51 -26.91
C VAL A 241 -5.28 7.83 -26.18
N SER A 242 -6.50 8.00 -25.67
CA SER A 242 -6.87 9.18 -24.90
C SER A 242 -6.35 9.13 -23.46
N ARG A 243 -6.26 10.28 -22.79
CA ARG A 243 -5.96 10.35 -21.35
C ARG A 243 -6.93 9.48 -20.54
N GLN A 244 -8.24 9.51 -20.85
CA GLN A 244 -9.21 8.66 -20.17
C GLN A 244 -8.85 7.17 -20.31
N GLN A 245 -8.49 6.71 -21.51
CA GLN A 245 -8.07 5.31 -21.72
C GLN A 245 -6.84 4.93 -20.88
N ILE A 246 -5.86 5.84 -20.74
CA ILE A 246 -4.66 5.61 -19.93
C ILE A 246 -5.00 5.47 -18.44
N PHE A 247 -5.93 6.27 -17.93
CA PHE A 247 -6.33 6.25 -16.52
C PHE A 247 -7.37 5.16 -16.18
N GLN A 248 -8.18 4.73 -17.17
CA GLN A 248 -9.30 3.82 -16.95
C GLN A 248 -8.91 2.53 -16.20
N PRO A 249 -7.79 1.84 -16.52
CA PRO A 249 -7.40 0.63 -15.80
C PRO A 249 -7.17 0.86 -14.30
N ALA A 250 -6.57 2.00 -13.92
CA ALA A 250 -6.34 2.35 -12.52
C ALA A 250 -7.67 2.68 -11.81
N ILE A 251 -8.56 3.43 -12.47
CA ILE A 251 -9.90 3.77 -11.96
C ILE A 251 -10.73 2.51 -11.75
N ASP A 252 -10.74 1.59 -12.72
CA ASP A 252 -11.46 0.33 -12.62
C ASP A 252 -10.86 -0.56 -11.53
N THR A 253 -9.53 -0.64 -11.43
CA THR A 253 -8.86 -1.41 -10.37
C THR A 253 -9.22 -0.86 -8.99
N ALA A 254 -9.31 0.47 -8.83
CA ALA A 254 -9.65 1.10 -7.56
C ALA A 254 -11.13 0.88 -7.17
N ASN A 255 -12.06 0.89 -8.13
CA ASN A 255 -13.49 0.67 -7.92
C ASN A 255 -13.86 -0.82 -7.75
N ASN A 256 -13.34 -1.67 -8.63
CA ASN A 256 -13.67 -3.10 -8.67
C ASN A 256 -12.88 -3.90 -7.64
N GLY A 257 -11.71 -3.37 -7.25
CA GLY A 257 -10.84 -3.94 -6.23
C GLY A 257 -9.70 -4.76 -6.80
N TYR A 258 -8.74 -5.02 -5.93
CA TYR A 258 -7.54 -5.79 -6.22
C TYR A 258 -7.26 -6.79 -5.10
N VAL A 259 -6.68 -7.93 -5.47
CA VAL A 259 -6.40 -9.01 -4.52
C VAL A 259 -5.19 -8.70 -3.64
N VAL A 260 -5.30 -8.98 -2.35
CA VAL A 260 -4.19 -8.96 -1.40
C VAL A 260 -3.28 -10.16 -1.68
N GLY A 261 -2.09 -9.87 -2.23
CA GLY A 261 -1.02 -10.85 -2.39
C GLY A 261 -0.16 -11.01 -1.13
N VAL A 262 0.70 -12.03 -1.11
CA VAL A 262 1.61 -12.32 0.02
C VAL A 262 2.46 -11.12 0.42
N THR A 263 3.07 -10.42 -0.55
CA THR A 263 3.88 -9.23 -0.26
C THR A 263 3.04 -8.13 0.38
N PHE A 264 1.80 -7.92 -0.10
CA PHE A 264 0.94 -6.88 0.47
C PHE A 264 0.53 -7.24 1.91
N LYS A 265 0.22 -8.51 2.17
CA LYS A 265 -0.02 -8.96 3.55
C LYS A 265 1.15 -8.68 4.48
N GLU A 266 2.37 -8.98 4.06
CA GLU A 266 3.58 -8.69 4.84
C GLU A 266 3.69 -7.20 5.19
N GLU A 267 3.35 -6.31 4.26
CA GLU A 267 3.40 -4.86 4.45
C GLU A 267 2.28 -4.37 5.38
N LEU A 268 1.04 -4.83 5.17
CA LEU A 268 -0.09 -4.52 6.04
C LEU A 268 0.18 -4.92 7.50
N ASP A 269 0.75 -6.11 7.72
CA ASP A 269 1.12 -6.58 9.05
C ASP A 269 2.24 -5.75 9.68
N SER A 270 3.20 -5.32 8.87
CA SER A 270 4.33 -4.51 9.34
C SER A 270 3.93 -3.09 9.73
N GLU A 271 2.92 -2.54 9.06
CA GLU A 271 2.44 -1.17 9.23
C GLU A 271 1.14 -1.07 10.05
N TYR A 272 0.62 -2.20 10.57
CA TYR A 272 -0.66 -2.28 11.28
C TYR A 272 -0.84 -1.20 12.36
N THR A 273 0.22 -0.92 13.15
CA THR A 273 0.13 0.09 14.21
C THR A 273 -0.13 1.50 13.66
N GLY A 274 0.49 1.85 12.54
CA GLY A 274 0.27 3.13 11.88
C GLY A 274 -1.09 3.19 11.19
N ILE A 275 -1.48 2.11 10.53
CA ILE A 275 -2.79 1.98 9.88
C ILE A 275 -3.92 2.12 10.91
N ALA A 276 -3.87 1.36 12.01
CA ALA A 276 -4.88 1.37 13.07
C ALA A 276 -4.95 2.71 13.83
N ALA A 277 -3.87 3.50 13.82
CA ALA A 277 -3.84 4.84 14.41
C ALA A 277 -4.39 5.92 13.46
N ASN A 278 -4.68 5.59 12.20
CA ASN A 278 -5.17 6.52 11.19
C ASN A 278 -6.53 6.05 10.68
N GLU A 279 -7.60 6.78 11.01
CA GLU A 279 -8.97 6.43 10.61
C GLU A 279 -9.12 6.29 9.08
N THR A 280 -8.50 7.18 8.30
CA THR A 280 -8.53 7.12 6.84
C THR A 280 -7.89 5.85 6.30
N LEU A 281 -6.74 5.43 6.84
CA LEU A 281 -6.08 4.19 6.43
C LEU A 281 -6.83 2.96 6.95
N SER A 282 -7.34 3.01 8.18
CA SER A 282 -8.11 1.93 8.80
C SER A 282 -9.32 1.56 7.95
N ASN A 283 -10.07 2.57 7.46
CA ASN A 283 -11.24 2.37 6.63
C ASN A 283 -10.95 1.71 5.26
N ILE A 284 -9.70 1.70 4.82
CA ILE A 284 -9.29 1.12 3.54
C ILE A 284 -8.63 -0.25 3.74
N TYR A 285 -7.78 -0.38 4.75
CA TYR A 285 -6.82 -1.49 4.86
C TYR A 285 -7.10 -2.45 6.02
N LEU A 286 -8.10 -2.17 6.86
CA LEU A 286 -8.55 -3.08 7.91
C LEU A 286 -9.95 -3.61 7.58
N ASP A 287 -10.20 -4.85 7.97
CA ASP A 287 -11.50 -5.49 7.88
C ASP A 287 -12.47 -4.99 8.98
N GLU A 288 -13.69 -5.52 8.98
CA GLU A 288 -14.71 -5.17 9.97
C GLU A 288 -14.32 -5.51 11.43
N SER A 289 -13.34 -6.40 11.62
CA SER A 289 -12.80 -6.75 12.93
C SER A 289 -11.66 -5.81 13.38
N GLY A 290 -11.22 -4.90 12.52
CA GLY A 290 -10.10 -4.00 12.76
C GLY A 290 -8.74 -4.68 12.59
N LEU A 291 -8.67 -5.76 11.80
CA LEU A 291 -7.45 -6.47 11.48
C LEU A 291 -7.07 -6.28 10.01
N PRO A 292 -5.78 -6.39 9.65
CA PRO A 292 -5.36 -6.38 8.25
C PRO A 292 -6.05 -7.46 7.41
N TYR A 293 -6.44 -7.11 6.19
CA TYR A 293 -6.90 -8.09 5.19
C TYR A 293 -5.86 -9.19 4.96
N GLU A 294 -6.33 -10.41 4.72
CA GLU A 294 -5.53 -11.61 4.52
C GLU A 294 -5.24 -11.88 3.04
N VAL A 295 -4.30 -12.80 2.76
CA VAL A 295 -3.98 -13.18 1.37
C VAL A 295 -5.21 -13.76 0.69
N GLY A 296 -5.59 -13.19 -0.44
CA GLY A 296 -6.79 -13.57 -1.19
C GLY A 296 -8.00 -12.68 -0.99
N ASP A 297 -8.00 -11.84 0.04
CA ASP A 297 -9.02 -10.81 0.23
C ASP A 297 -8.94 -9.74 -0.88
N VAL A 298 -10.03 -8.98 -1.02
CA VAL A 298 -10.16 -7.92 -2.03
C VAL A 298 -10.30 -6.58 -1.35
N ILE A 299 -9.40 -5.65 -1.69
CA ILE A 299 -9.45 -4.27 -1.21
C ILE A 299 -9.95 -3.36 -2.33
N LYS A 300 -10.82 -2.40 -1.97
CA LYS A 300 -11.33 -1.36 -2.86
C LYS A 300 -10.99 0.02 -2.31
N ASN A 301 -10.80 0.99 -3.20
CA ASN A 301 -10.53 2.38 -2.84
C ASN A 301 -11.27 3.34 -3.80
N PRO A 302 -12.61 3.47 -3.67
CA PRO A 302 -13.40 4.32 -4.56
C PRO A 302 -13.05 5.81 -4.45
N ASP A 303 -12.50 6.26 -3.32
CA ASP A 303 -12.03 7.65 -3.15
C ASP A 303 -10.78 7.92 -4.00
N LEU A 304 -9.86 6.95 -4.08
CA LEU A 304 -8.74 7.02 -5.01
C LEU A 304 -9.21 6.93 -6.47
N ALA A 305 -10.23 6.12 -6.77
CA ALA A 305 -10.82 6.06 -8.11
C ALA A 305 -11.38 7.44 -8.54
N LYS A 306 -12.09 8.12 -7.63
CA LYS A 306 -12.58 9.48 -7.84
C LYS A 306 -11.43 10.47 -8.06
N THR A 307 -10.36 10.36 -7.28
CA THR A 307 -9.16 11.19 -7.44
C THR A 307 -8.52 10.99 -8.81
N LEU A 308 -8.34 9.74 -9.24
CA LEU A 308 -7.82 9.40 -10.57
C LEU A 308 -8.72 9.93 -11.69
N GLN A 309 -10.05 9.84 -11.55
CA GLN A 309 -10.99 10.41 -12.52
C GLN A 309 -10.86 11.93 -12.64
N LEU A 310 -10.71 12.65 -11.52
CA LEU A 310 -10.49 14.09 -11.55
C LEU A 310 -9.20 14.47 -12.30
N ILE A 311 -8.14 13.67 -12.16
CA ILE A 311 -6.88 13.87 -12.91
C ILE A 311 -7.07 13.49 -14.38
N ALA A 312 -7.80 12.42 -14.69
CA ALA A 312 -8.13 12.06 -16.07
C ALA A 312 -8.88 13.19 -16.79
N ASP A 313 -9.78 13.88 -16.08
CA ASP A 313 -10.58 14.98 -16.62
C ASP A 313 -9.79 16.30 -16.73
N GLY A 314 -9.01 16.64 -15.69
CA GLY A 314 -8.37 17.95 -15.55
C GLY A 314 -6.85 17.99 -15.70
N GLY A 315 -6.21 16.83 -15.95
CA GLY A 315 -4.75 16.70 -16.05
C GLY A 315 -4.03 17.20 -14.81
N LYS A 316 -2.82 17.74 -15.00
CA LYS A 316 -1.99 18.26 -13.90
C LYS A 316 -2.69 19.29 -13.00
N ASP A 317 -3.54 20.15 -13.57
CA ASP A 317 -4.16 21.23 -12.81
C ASP A 317 -5.20 20.72 -11.80
N ALA A 318 -5.82 19.56 -12.07
CA ALA A 318 -6.70 18.91 -11.10
C ALA A 318 -5.98 18.47 -9.83
N PHE A 319 -4.67 18.19 -9.90
CA PHE A 319 -3.87 17.71 -8.77
C PHE A 319 -3.13 18.84 -8.04
N TYR A 320 -2.56 19.79 -8.79
CA TYR A 320 -1.70 20.85 -8.24
C TYR A 320 -2.43 22.18 -7.98
N THR A 321 -3.72 22.26 -8.29
CA THR A 321 -4.53 23.47 -8.05
C THR A 321 -5.94 23.15 -7.51
N GLY A 322 -6.68 24.18 -7.12
CA GLY A 322 -8.07 24.06 -6.69
C GLY A 322 -8.26 23.23 -5.42
N ASP A 323 -9.43 22.61 -5.31
CA ASP A 323 -9.91 21.98 -4.08
C ASP A 323 -9.12 20.72 -3.71
N MET A 324 -8.67 19.91 -4.70
CA MET A 324 -7.86 18.72 -4.42
C MET A 324 -6.49 19.10 -3.83
N ALA A 325 -5.83 20.09 -4.42
CA ALA A 325 -4.57 20.60 -3.92
C ALA A 325 -4.71 21.20 -2.52
N GLN A 326 -5.80 21.93 -2.25
CA GLN A 326 -6.08 22.47 -0.93
C GLN A 326 -6.31 21.34 0.09
N ALA A 327 -7.11 20.32 -0.26
CA ALA A 327 -7.35 19.17 0.61
C ALA A 327 -6.05 18.42 0.95
N MET A 328 -5.11 18.30 -0.01
CA MET A 328 -3.80 17.70 0.24
C MET A 328 -2.97 18.53 1.22
N VAL A 329 -2.90 19.86 1.02
CA VAL A 329 -2.19 20.77 1.93
C VAL A 329 -2.79 20.71 3.34
N ASP A 330 -4.12 20.69 3.45
CA ASP A 330 -4.83 20.61 4.72
C ASP A 330 -4.56 19.26 5.42
N ALA A 331 -4.54 18.15 4.67
CA ALA A 331 -4.21 16.83 5.21
C ALA A 331 -2.75 16.77 5.72
N VAL A 332 -1.80 17.33 4.96
CA VAL A 332 -0.39 17.42 5.39
C VAL A 332 -0.27 18.28 6.66
N ALA A 333 -0.96 19.41 6.71
CA ALA A 333 -0.94 20.31 7.87
C ALA A 333 -1.59 19.66 9.11
N ALA A 334 -2.68 18.92 8.95
CA ALA A 334 -3.34 18.18 10.03
C ALA A 334 -2.40 17.15 10.69
N TRP A 335 -1.42 16.65 9.94
CA TRP A 335 -0.38 15.74 10.42
C TRP A 335 0.93 16.45 10.80
N GLY A 336 0.90 17.77 11.00
CA GLY A 336 2.05 18.56 11.47
C GLY A 336 3.06 18.93 10.39
N GLY A 337 2.68 18.82 9.12
CA GLY A 337 3.48 19.26 7.99
C GLY A 337 3.43 20.76 7.73
N ASN A 338 4.33 21.24 6.88
CA ASN A 338 4.51 22.66 6.54
C ASN A 338 4.43 22.94 5.04
N MET A 339 3.85 22.01 4.27
CA MET A 339 3.55 22.23 2.86
C MET A 339 2.52 23.35 2.71
N THR A 340 2.68 24.19 1.69
CA THR A 340 1.74 25.26 1.36
C THR A 340 1.26 25.11 -0.08
N MET A 341 0.12 25.75 -0.39
CA MET A 341 -0.37 25.82 -1.78
C MET A 341 0.65 26.45 -2.73
N GLU A 342 1.40 27.46 -2.28
CA GLU A 342 2.46 28.05 -3.07
C GLU A 342 3.54 27.02 -3.41
N THR A 343 3.97 26.24 -2.42
CA THR A 343 4.99 25.21 -2.61
C THR A 343 4.50 24.11 -3.57
N LEU A 344 3.26 23.64 -3.39
CA LEU A 344 2.68 22.58 -4.23
C LEU A 344 2.61 22.99 -5.71
N GLN A 345 2.43 24.28 -5.99
CA GLN A 345 2.37 24.81 -7.35
C GLN A 345 3.75 25.01 -8.00
N ILE A 346 4.87 24.87 -7.28
CA ILE A 346 6.22 24.99 -7.86
C ILE A 346 6.51 23.81 -8.81
N THR A 347 5.86 22.67 -8.61
CA THR A 347 5.98 21.44 -9.43
C THR A 347 5.18 21.52 -10.76
N LYS A 348 4.83 22.73 -11.21
CA LYS A 348 3.98 22.97 -12.41
C LYS A 348 4.70 22.90 -13.74
#